data_AF-A0A9J9LGS1-F1
#
_entry.id   AF-A0A9J9LGS1-F1
#
_cell.length_a   1.000
_cell.length_b   1.000
_cell.length_c   1.000
_cell.angle_alpha   90.00
_cell.angle_beta   90.00
_cell.angle_gamma   90.00
#
_symmetry.space_group_name_H-M   'P 1'
#
loop_
_entity.id
_entity.type
_entity.pdbx_description
1 polymer ?
#
loop_
_entity_poly.entity_id
_entity_poly.type
_entity_poly.pdbx_seq_one_letter_code
_entity_poly.pdbx_strand_id
1 'polypeptide(L)'
;MFSSDEIRDLPPVISGPRFATYLRVTNNDVDHALALYQWNLEISAAFIVPLQVCEVAARNGVVEAIKKVHGPNWPWSNGFIRSLPVPKKAYHYNPQNNLRDVAARQPTTGKVVAELNFAFWERCSRSAKITAFGFPMETSMPHSRAFLTQHPFPRPVRPPSTHC
;
A
#
# COMPACT_ATOMS: atom_id res chain seq x y z
N MET A 1 -16.83 14.58 6.24
CA MET A 1 -16.39 15.60 5.25
C MET A 1 -16.24 16.89 6.03
N PHE A 2 -15.12 17.59 5.90
CA PHE A 2 -14.81 18.75 6.75
C PHE A 2 -15.88 19.84 6.60
N SER A 3 -16.20 20.51 7.70
CA SER A 3 -17.03 21.71 7.71
C SER A 3 -16.28 22.91 7.13
N SER A 4 -17.01 23.93 6.69
CA SER A 4 -16.43 25.16 6.12
C SER A 4 -15.44 25.85 7.07
N ASP A 5 -15.69 25.77 8.39
CA ASP A 5 -14.79 26.33 9.40
C ASP A 5 -13.49 25.53 9.54
N GLU A 6 -13.57 24.19 9.53
CA GLU A 6 -12.39 23.31 9.55
C GLU A 6 -11.51 23.47 8.28
N ILE A 7 -12.14 23.76 7.15
CA ILE A 7 -11.46 24.04 5.87
C ILE A 7 -10.72 25.37 5.91
N ARG A 8 -11.27 26.39 6.60
CA ARG A 8 -10.62 27.71 6.75
C ARG A 8 -9.38 27.65 7.65
N ASP A 9 -9.36 26.73 8.61
CA ASP A 9 -8.25 26.57 9.56
C ASP A 9 -7.18 25.55 9.10
N LEU A 10 -7.41 24.91 7.96
CA LEU A 10 -6.49 23.93 7.35
C LEU A 10 -5.18 24.53 6.80
N PRO A 11 -5.15 25.73 6.15
CA PRO A 11 -3.95 26.37 5.62
C PRO A 11 -2.76 26.51 6.58
N PRO A 12 -2.93 26.90 7.87
CA PRO A 12 -1.82 26.93 8.82
C PRO A 12 -1.34 25.53 9.26
N VAL A 13 -2.17 24.50 9.12
CA VAL A 13 -1.84 23.11 9.49
C VAL A 13 -1.05 22.41 8.38
N ILE A 14 -1.37 22.69 7.11
CA ILE A 14 -0.66 22.15 5.95
C ILE A 14 0.55 23.03 5.65
N SER A 15 1.70 22.43 5.33
CA SER A 15 2.88 23.23 5.03
C SER A 15 2.60 24.18 3.85
N GLY A 16 2.98 25.46 4.00
CA GLY A 16 2.77 26.50 2.98
C GLY A 16 3.14 26.09 1.55
N PRO A 17 4.26 25.36 1.30
CA PRO A 17 4.60 24.85 -0.02
C PRO A 17 3.57 23.90 -0.63
N ARG A 18 2.88 23.09 0.18
CA ARG A 18 1.84 22.17 -0.30
C ARG A 18 0.61 22.94 -0.76
N PHE A 19 0.18 23.95 0.01
CA PHE A 19 -0.99 24.75 -0.35
C PHE A 19 -0.72 25.73 -1.51
N ALA A 20 0.51 26.27 -1.60
CA ALA A 20 0.93 27.15 -2.69
C ALA A 20 0.77 26.51 -4.09
N THR A 21 0.89 25.18 -4.18
CA THR A 21 0.63 24.46 -5.44
C THR A 21 -0.83 24.59 -5.88
N TYR A 22 -1.78 24.52 -4.94
CA TYR A 22 -3.20 24.66 -5.22
C TYR A 22 -3.55 26.12 -5.54
N LEU A 23 -3.07 27.07 -4.74
CA LEU A 23 -3.24 28.52 -5.00
C LEU A 23 -2.77 28.93 -6.39
N ARG A 24 -1.60 28.42 -6.83
CA ARG A 24 -1.08 28.74 -8.16
C ARG A 24 -2.00 28.25 -9.29
N VAL A 25 -2.64 27.10 -9.11
CA VAL A 25 -3.56 26.52 -10.12
C VAL A 25 -4.92 27.22 -10.11
N THR A 26 -5.30 27.83 -8.98
CA THR A 26 -6.57 28.56 -8.82
C THR A 26 -6.42 30.08 -8.90
N ASN A 27 -5.32 30.60 -9.46
CA ASN A 27 -5.06 32.04 -9.58
C ASN A 27 -5.11 32.82 -8.24
N ASN A 28 -4.60 32.21 -7.17
CA ASN A 28 -4.64 32.70 -5.78
C ASN A 28 -6.05 32.82 -5.18
N ASP A 29 -7.07 32.20 -5.81
CA ASP A 29 -8.36 32.02 -5.18
C ASP A 29 -8.26 30.95 -4.09
N VAL A 30 -8.41 31.38 -2.84
CA VAL A 30 -8.26 30.56 -1.64
C VAL A 30 -9.38 29.54 -1.50
N ASP A 31 -10.62 29.92 -1.81
CA ASP A 31 -11.79 29.05 -1.65
C ASP A 31 -11.74 27.92 -2.68
N HIS A 32 -11.40 28.23 -3.93
CA HIS A 32 -11.18 27.22 -4.96
C HIS A 32 -9.97 26.33 -4.66
N ALA A 33 -8.87 26.89 -4.12
CA ALA A 33 -7.69 26.10 -3.73
C ALA A 33 -8.03 25.10 -2.62
N LEU A 34 -8.83 25.53 -1.63
CA LEU A 34 -9.30 24.68 -0.54
C LEU A 34 -10.23 23.58 -1.03
N ALA A 35 -11.19 23.90 -1.91
CA ALA A 35 -12.07 22.89 -2.51
C ALA A 35 -11.27 21.83 -3.30
N LEU A 36 -10.26 22.26 -4.06
CA LEU A 36 -9.39 21.35 -4.81
C LEU A 36 -8.53 20.47 -3.89
N TYR A 37 -8.01 21.05 -2.80
CA TYR A 37 -7.25 20.32 -1.80
C TYR A 37 -8.12 19.26 -1.10
N GLN A 38 -9.35 19.62 -0.72
CA GLN A 38 -10.32 18.70 -0.14
C GLN A 38 -10.65 17.55 -1.09
N TRP A 39 -10.89 17.84 -2.36
CA TRP A 39 -11.14 16.82 -3.38
C TRP A 39 -9.97 15.82 -3.49
N ASN A 40 -8.73 16.31 -3.47
CA ASN A 40 -7.54 15.44 -3.47
C ASN A 40 -7.45 14.57 -2.21
N LEU A 41 -7.82 15.10 -1.03
CA LEU A 41 -7.89 14.32 0.20
C LEU A 41 -8.96 13.23 0.12
N GLU A 42 -10.14 13.53 -0.41
CA GLU A 42 -11.24 12.57 -0.55
C GLU A 42 -10.88 11.41 -1.46
N ILE A 43 -10.24 11.72 -2.61
CA ILE A 43 -9.72 10.68 -3.50
C ILE A 43 -8.66 9.84 -2.80
N SER A 44 -7.69 10.49 -2.15
CA SER A 44 -6.63 9.79 -1.43
C SER A 44 -7.21 8.86 -0.36
N ALA A 45 -8.22 9.31 0.39
CA ALA A 45 -8.93 8.52 1.37
C ALA A 45 -9.70 7.34 0.76
N ALA A 46 -10.36 7.55 -0.39
CA ALA A 46 -11.05 6.49 -1.12
C ALA A 46 -10.10 5.37 -1.60
N PHE A 47 -8.82 5.70 -1.84
CA PHE A 47 -7.80 4.71 -2.21
C PHE A 47 -7.18 3.94 -1.04
N ILE A 48 -7.32 4.40 0.21
CA ILE A 48 -6.71 3.71 1.36
C ILE A 48 -7.28 2.29 1.51
N VAL A 49 -8.61 2.14 1.45
CA VAL A 49 -9.27 0.84 1.60
C VAL A 49 -8.87 -0.17 0.52
N PRO A 50 -8.98 0.13 -0.80
CA PRO A 50 -8.56 -0.82 -1.82
C PRO A 50 -7.07 -1.12 -1.76
N LEU A 51 -6.23 -0.15 -1.40
CA LEU A 51 -4.79 -0.37 -1.26
C LEU A 51 -4.48 -1.37 -0.14
N GLN A 52 -5.14 -1.25 1.02
CA GLN A 52 -5.01 -2.20 2.13
C GLN A 52 -5.41 -3.63 1.72
N VAL A 53 -6.51 -3.77 0.97
CA VAL A 53 -6.97 -5.07 0.46
C VAL A 53 -5.98 -5.67 -0.54
N CYS A 54 -5.48 -4.87 -1.49
CA CYS A 54 -4.47 -5.27 -2.45
C CYS A 54 -3.17 -5.73 -1.76
N GLU A 55 -2.74 -5.02 -0.70
CA GLU A 55 -1.56 -5.37 0.07
C GLU A 55 -1.68 -6.75 0.72
N VAL A 56 -2.81 -7.01 1.41
CA VAL A 56 -3.08 -8.31 2.03
C VAL A 56 -3.17 -9.42 0.98
N ALA A 57 -3.84 -9.17 -0.15
CA ALA A 57 -3.98 -10.13 -1.23
C ALA A 57 -2.63 -10.52 -1.85
N ALA A 58 -1.80 -9.52 -2.16
CA ALA A 58 -0.47 -9.73 -2.74
C ALA A 58 0.42 -10.51 -1.77
N ARG A 59 0.42 -10.13 -0.48
CA ARG A 59 1.17 -10.83 0.56
C ARG A 59 0.74 -12.28 0.73
N ASN A 60 -0.56 -12.54 0.78
CA ASN A 60 -1.08 -13.90 0.87
C ASN A 60 -0.68 -14.74 -0.35
N GLY A 61 -0.77 -14.16 -1.56
CA GLY A 61 -0.33 -14.84 -2.79
C GLY A 61 1.15 -15.22 -2.76
N VAL A 62 2.02 -14.30 -2.33
CA VAL A 62 3.46 -14.58 -2.18
C VAL A 62 3.72 -15.65 -1.11
N VAL A 63 3.05 -15.56 0.03
CA VAL A 63 3.20 -16.56 1.11
C VAL A 63 2.80 -17.95 0.64
N GLU A 64 1.70 -18.10 -0.09
CA GLU A 64 1.28 -19.40 -0.63
C GLU A 64 2.27 -19.94 -1.66
N ALA A 65 2.84 -19.07 -2.52
CA ALA A 65 3.88 -19.48 -3.46
C ALA A 65 5.16 -19.95 -2.72
N ILE A 66 5.58 -19.23 -1.67
CA ILE A 66 6.75 -19.62 -0.86
C ILE A 66 6.49 -20.95 -0.15
N LYS A 67 5.32 -21.14 0.48
CA LYS A 67 4.96 -22.36 1.18
C LYS A 67 5.03 -23.59 0.27
N LYS A 68 4.65 -23.47 -1.00
CA LYS A 68 4.71 -24.57 -1.98
C LYS A 68 6.14 -25.05 -2.25
N VAL A 69 7.11 -24.14 -2.23
CA VAL A 69 8.52 -24.46 -2.56
C VAL A 69 9.33 -24.78 -1.31
N HIS A 70 9.09 -24.06 -0.21
CA HIS A 70 9.94 -24.09 1.00
C HIS A 70 9.25 -24.67 2.24
N GLY A 71 7.97 -25.03 2.14
CA GLY A 71 7.19 -25.58 3.24
C GLY A 71 6.63 -24.54 4.22
N PRO A 72 5.88 -24.98 5.25
CA PRO A 72 5.19 -24.09 6.19
C PRO A 72 6.12 -23.31 7.12
N ASN A 73 7.33 -23.82 7.36
CA ASN A 73 8.36 -23.21 8.21
C ASN A 73 9.41 -22.42 7.40
N TRP A 74 9.01 -21.93 6.22
CA TRP A 74 9.89 -21.16 5.33
C TRP A 74 10.63 -19.97 5.97
N PRO A 75 10.12 -19.25 6.99
CA PRO A 75 10.85 -18.11 7.54
C PRO A 75 12.20 -18.48 8.17
N TRP A 76 12.30 -19.70 8.70
CA TRP A 76 13.52 -20.25 9.29
C TRP A 76 14.30 -21.15 8.32
N SER A 77 13.80 -21.31 7.08
CA SER A 77 14.48 -22.12 6.08
C SER A 77 15.68 -21.38 5.51
N ASN A 78 16.88 -21.92 5.77
CA ASN A 78 18.12 -21.41 5.18
C ASN A 78 18.08 -21.38 3.64
N GLY A 79 17.34 -22.29 3.01
CA GLY A 79 17.16 -22.32 1.56
C GLY A 79 16.42 -21.09 1.05
N PHE A 80 15.33 -20.70 1.73
CA PHE A 80 14.59 -19.49 1.37
C PHE A 80 15.39 -18.22 1.67
N ILE A 81 16.01 -18.12 2.85
CA ILE A 81 16.81 -16.94 3.23
C ILE A 81 17.92 -16.68 2.19
N ARG A 82 18.61 -17.73 1.74
CA ARG A 82 19.65 -17.61 0.69
C ARG A 82 19.10 -17.27 -0.71
N SER A 83 17.82 -17.55 -0.97
CA SER A 83 17.17 -17.20 -2.24
C SER A 83 16.81 -15.71 -2.36
N LEU A 84 16.73 -15.00 -1.23
CA LEU A 84 16.45 -13.58 -1.19
C LEU A 84 17.65 -12.77 -1.71
N PRO A 85 17.40 -11.67 -2.43
CA PRO A 85 18.48 -10.88 -3.01
C PRO A 85 19.23 -10.09 -1.94
N VAL A 86 20.55 -10.08 -2.04
CA VAL A 86 21.44 -9.30 -1.17
C VAL A 86 21.67 -7.93 -1.81
N PRO A 87 21.47 -6.82 -1.08
CA PRO A 87 21.77 -5.49 -1.60
C PRO A 87 23.29 -5.31 -1.81
N LYS A 88 23.68 -4.63 -2.89
CA LYS A 88 25.08 -4.35 -3.20
C LYS A 88 25.71 -3.25 -2.33
N LYS A 89 24.89 -2.37 -1.75
CA LYS A 89 25.37 -1.30 -0.86
C LYS A 89 24.68 -1.40 0.50
N ALA A 90 25.41 -1.11 1.57
CA ALA A 90 24.98 -1.34 2.95
C ALA A 90 23.75 -0.52 3.38
N TYR A 91 23.54 0.66 2.80
CA TYR A 91 22.40 1.53 3.12
C TYR A 91 21.09 1.11 2.42
N HIS A 92 21.14 0.17 1.50
CA HIS A 92 19.92 -0.34 0.85
C HIS A 92 19.22 -1.34 1.74
N TYR A 93 17.89 -1.38 1.62
CA TYR A 93 17.05 -2.32 2.33
C TYR A 93 17.49 -3.77 2.06
N ASN A 94 17.74 -4.51 3.15
CA ASN A 94 18.17 -5.91 3.10
C ASN A 94 17.04 -6.84 3.56
N PRO A 95 16.38 -7.57 2.63
CA PRO A 95 15.27 -8.46 2.99
C PRO A 95 15.72 -9.68 3.81
N GLN A 96 16.99 -10.11 3.68
CA GLN A 96 17.50 -11.24 4.46
C GLN A 96 17.65 -10.89 5.93
N ASN A 97 18.24 -9.73 6.21
CA ASN A 97 18.43 -9.27 7.58
C ASN A 97 17.06 -8.98 8.21
N ASN A 98 16.17 -8.28 7.49
CA ASN A 98 14.84 -8.01 8.01
C ASN A 98 14.06 -9.30 8.34
N LEU A 99 14.10 -10.31 7.46
CA LEU A 99 13.47 -11.59 7.74
C LEU A 99 14.07 -12.29 8.96
N ARG A 100 15.41 -12.31 9.09
CA ARG A 100 16.09 -12.92 10.25
C ARG A 100 15.71 -12.23 11.55
N ASP A 101 15.72 -10.89 11.56
CA ASP A 101 15.40 -10.09 12.74
C ASP A 101 13.95 -10.31 13.19
N VAL A 102 13.01 -10.36 12.24
CA VAL A 102 11.59 -10.61 12.54
C VAL A 102 11.38 -12.07 12.97
N ALA A 103 11.97 -13.04 12.27
CA ALA A 103 11.84 -14.46 12.58
C ALA A 103 12.48 -14.85 13.92
N ALA A 104 13.46 -14.09 14.41
CA ALA A 104 14.04 -14.25 15.73
C ALA A 104 13.12 -13.75 16.86
N ARG A 105 12.27 -12.75 16.59
CA ARG A 105 11.36 -12.14 17.57
C ARG A 105 9.99 -12.79 17.61
N GLN A 106 9.55 -13.39 16.50
CA GLN A 106 8.18 -13.87 16.34
C GLN A 106 8.11 -15.40 16.43
N PRO A 107 7.17 -15.96 17.21
CA PRO A 107 7.10 -17.39 17.46
C PRO A 107 6.42 -18.20 16.34
N THR A 108 5.75 -17.54 15.39
CA THR A 108 4.94 -18.23 14.37
C THR A 108 5.10 -17.59 13.00
N THR A 109 4.97 -18.39 11.93
CA THR A 109 5.02 -17.91 10.54
C THR A 109 3.99 -16.81 10.29
N GLY A 110 2.78 -16.93 10.83
CA GLY A 110 1.73 -15.92 10.67
C GLY A 110 2.11 -14.56 11.26
N LYS A 111 2.76 -14.54 12.43
CA LYS A 111 3.28 -13.31 13.04
C LYS A 111 4.48 -12.74 12.28
N VAL A 112 5.37 -13.60 11.79
CA VAL A 112 6.47 -13.15 10.91
C VAL A 112 5.92 -12.47 9.68
N VAL A 113 4.95 -13.11 9.03
CA VAL A 113 4.24 -12.56 7.87
C VAL A 113 3.69 -11.19 8.26
N ALA A 114 2.92 -11.07 9.35
CA ALA A 114 2.32 -9.82 9.87
C ALA A 114 3.30 -8.65 10.02
N GLU A 115 4.50 -8.90 10.53
CA GLU A 115 5.52 -7.88 10.84
C GLU A 115 6.40 -7.48 9.64
N LEU A 116 6.40 -8.26 8.56
CA LEU A 116 7.17 -7.92 7.36
C LEU A 116 6.49 -6.80 6.57
N ASN A 117 7.25 -5.74 6.30
CA ASN A 117 6.80 -4.57 5.56
C ASN A 117 6.62 -4.85 4.05
N PHE A 118 5.93 -3.94 3.35
CA PHE A 118 5.69 -4.04 1.91
C PHE A 118 6.97 -4.18 1.07
N ALA A 119 8.06 -3.50 1.45
CA ALA A 119 9.34 -3.58 0.74
C ALA A 119 9.94 -4.99 0.74
N PHE A 120 9.70 -5.80 1.78
CA PHE A 120 10.06 -7.22 1.78
C PHE A 120 9.36 -7.98 0.65
N TRP A 121 8.03 -7.83 0.55
CA TRP A 121 7.19 -8.56 -0.40
C TRP A 121 7.46 -8.16 -1.85
N GLU A 122 7.74 -6.88 -2.10
CA GLU A 122 8.21 -6.36 -3.39
C GLU A 122 9.52 -7.03 -3.81
N ARG A 123 10.48 -7.11 -2.88
CA ARG A 123 11.80 -7.66 -3.16
C ARG A 123 11.78 -9.17 -3.35
N CYS A 124 10.88 -9.85 -2.64
CA CYS A 124 10.62 -11.28 -2.79
C CYS A 124 10.02 -11.61 -4.17
N SER A 125 9.02 -10.84 -4.61
CA SER A 125 8.34 -11.00 -5.90
C SER A 125 9.27 -10.74 -7.10
N ARG A 126 10.24 -9.82 -6.94
CA ARG A 126 11.26 -9.53 -7.97
C ARG A 126 12.38 -10.56 -8.05
N SER A 127 12.58 -11.39 -7.04
CA SER A 127 13.53 -12.49 -7.12
C SER A 127 12.93 -13.53 -8.08
N ALA A 128 13.47 -13.65 -9.29
CA ALA A 128 12.97 -14.39 -10.45
C ALA A 128 12.68 -15.90 -10.26
N LYS A 129 12.68 -16.39 -9.02
CA LYS A 129 12.34 -17.76 -8.60
C LYS A 129 10.92 -17.90 -8.06
N ILE A 130 10.20 -16.78 -7.84
CA ILE A 130 8.81 -16.78 -7.39
C ILE A 130 7.97 -16.10 -8.48
N THR A 131 7.71 -16.81 -9.58
CA THR A 131 6.74 -16.38 -10.58
C THR A 131 5.34 -16.61 -10.01
N ALA A 132 4.93 -15.77 -9.06
CA ALA A 132 3.62 -15.83 -8.40
C ALA A 132 2.54 -14.95 -9.07
N PHE A 133 2.84 -14.35 -10.23
CA PHE A 133 1.84 -13.61 -11.01
C PHE A 133 0.93 -14.50 -11.88
N GLY A 134 1.11 -15.83 -11.81
CA GLY A 134 0.30 -16.81 -12.54
C GLY A 134 -0.80 -17.49 -11.73
N PHE A 135 -1.03 -17.11 -10.47
CA PHE A 135 -2.19 -17.62 -9.72
C PHE A 135 -3.41 -16.74 -9.98
N PRO A 136 -4.56 -17.32 -10.38
CA PRO A 136 -5.77 -16.55 -10.54
C PRO A 136 -6.14 -15.98 -9.18
N MET A 137 -6.28 -14.65 -9.14
CA MET A 137 -6.74 -13.85 -8.00
C MET A 137 -8.07 -14.38 -7.40
N GLU A 138 -8.78 -15.25 -8.12
CA GLU A 138 -9.95 -16.02 -7.67
C GLU A 138 -9.66 -16.96 -6.49
N THR A 139 -8.46 -17.54 -6.41
CA THR A 139 -8.16 -18.55 -5.37
C THR A 139 -7.90 -17.94 -4.00
N SER A 140 -7.36 -16.72 -3.96
CA SER A 140 -7.09 -15.98 -2.71
C SER A 140 -8.28 -15.12 -2.27
N MET A 141 -9.26 -14.90 -3.14
CA MET A 141 -10.48 -14.15 -2.86
C MET A 141 -11.72 -14.83 -3.47
N PRO A 142 -12.19 -15.95 -2.89
CA PRO A 142 -13.37 -16.66 -3.39
C PRO A 142 -14.66 -15.80 -3.33
N HIS A 143 -14.65 -14.69 -2.60
CA HIS A 143 -15.78 -13.75 -2.44
C HIS A 143 -15.49 -12.33 -2.97
N SER A 144 -14.42 -12.09 -3.73
CA SER A 144 -14.11 -10.76 -4.30
C SER A 144 -15.28 -10.15 -5.07
N ARG A 145 -16.06 -11.00 -5.75
CA ARG A 145 -17.26 -10.61 -6.50
C ARG A 145 -18.38 -10.07 -5.61
N ALA A 146 -18.48 -10.56 -4.36
CA ALA A 146 -19.48 -10.13 -3.37
C ALA A 146 -19.08 -8.80 -2.70
N PHE A 147 -17.79 -8.60 -2.41
CA PHE A 147 -17.30 -7.36 -1.81
C PHE A 147 -17.48 -6.15 -2.73
N LEU A 148 -17.23 -6.33 -4.04
CA LEU A 148 -17.44 -5.29 -5.06
C LEU A 148 -18.93 -5.00 -5.37
N THR A 149 -19.84 -5.94 -5.08
CA THR A 149 -21.28 -5.76 -5.29
C THR A 149 -22.01 -5.19 -4.08
N GLN A 150 -21.51 -5.42 -2.85
CA GLN A 150 -22.13 -4.91 -1.62
C GLN A 150 -21.63 -3.52 -1.21
N HIS A 151 -20.42 -3.13 -1.63
CA HIS A 151 -19.85 -1.80 -1.41
C HIS A 151 -19.39 -1.21 -2.74
N PRO A 152 -20.29 -0.64 -3.56
CA PRO A 152 -19.88 0.07 -4.76
C PRO A 152 -18.91 1.18 -4.36
N PHE A 153 -17.75 1.24 -5.03
CA PHE A 153 -16.86 2.39 -4.90
C PHE A 153 -17.69 3.67 -5.09
N PRO A 154 -17.58 4.66 -4.20
CA PRO A 154 -18.23 5.94 -4.43
C PRO A 154 -17.79 6.45 -5.80
N ARG A 155 -18.76 6.88 -6.61
CA ARG A 155 -18.45 7.45 -7.93
C ARG A 155 -17.41 8.56 -7.71
N PRO A 156 -16.31 8.60 -8.49
CA PRO A 156 -15.35 9.67 -8.37
C PRO A 156 -16.11 10.98 -8.55
N VAL A 157 -16.14 11.79 -7.50
CA VAL A 157 -16.69 13.14 -7.55
C VAL A 157 -15.85 13.87 -8.60
N ARG A 158 -16.48 14.48 -9.60
CA ARG A 158 -15.72 15.26 -10.58
C ARG A 158 -15.01 16.38 -9.84
N PRO A 159 -13.75 16.72 -10.20
CA PRO A 159 -13.13 17.92 -9.65
C PRO A 159 -14.05 19.12 -9.93
N PRO A 160 -14.10 20.13 -9.04
CA PRO A 160 -14.84 21.34 -9.31
C PRO A 160 -14.41 21.91 -10.67
N SER A 161 -15.39 22.21 -11.52
CA SER A 161 -15.13 22.79 -12.84
C SER A 161 -14.40 24.11 -12.66
N THR A 162 -13.12 24.15 -13.05
CA THR A 162 -12.39 25.40 -13.28
C THR A 162 -13.05 26.13 -14.45
N HIS A 163 -14.07 26.92 -14.16
CA HIS A 163 -14.51 27.96 -15.08
C HIS A 163 -13.57 29.16 -14.89
N CYS A 164 -12.84 29.49 -15.96
CA CYS A 164 -12.17 30.78 -16.13
C CYS A 164 -13.19 31.92 -16.14
#